data_AF-A0A8T4S1A4-F1
#
_entry.id   AF-A0A8T4S1A4-F1
#
_cell.length_a   1.000
_cell.length_b   1.000
_cell.length_c   1.000
_cell.angle_alpha   90.00
_cell.angle_beta   90.00
_cell.angle_gamma   90.00
#
_symmetry.space_group_name_H-M   'P 1'
#
loop_
_entity.id
_entity.type
_entity.pdbx_description
1 polymer ?
#
loop_
_entity_poly.entity_id
_entity_poly.type
_entity_poly.pdbx_seq_one_letter_code
_entity_poly.pdbx_strand_id
1 'polypeptide(L)'
;MEGKKYLIYVSLITVLVLISSCAQVQDKDTKDTIIDASFGAISTYLGAEFELKVNQEAVINSENIRIKFLEILEDSRCPRDVQCIWAGQIKILVNIMKNNQDMGNFELAINPVKGDTKTQSFDKYFIELKEVKKSGYESKATLIIKKQEPIVIYSMGSGWTDYSSKITINKDGQVYYEEKIGYTDTSTIKTKKLSEGELKGLLDLIKNVDIFSYNEIYICKQDCPTDMPSQRIKFIINEKEKEISIIEPAVIPEDLEKILDKIKDIQKKFYDTTTTTILPKESIDIITDKDSYPQSGNAVEIKLKNNGLSPIILRANNGCAQFFKVIDLKTGKNMQLYDKNLICTMAIRELTINQGETKTIGYWDKIDYDNAYCNIEVCTKPKVNLGKYKIVVLDISKIVEIIA
;
A
#
# COMPACT_ATOMS: atom_id res chain seq x y z
N MET A 1 -61.75 0.23 -66.72
CA MET A 1 -61.98 1.12 -65.56
C MET A 1 -60.61 1.61 -65.13
N GLU A 2 -60.23 2.78 -65.63
CA GLU A 2 -59.96 3.99 -64.82
C GLU A 2 -58.74 3.82 -63.91
N GLY A 3 -57.68 4.62 -63.97
CA GLY A 3 -57.34 5.83 -64.71
C GLY A 3 -55.90 6.18 -64.32
N LYS A 4 -55.08 6.62 -65.29
CA LYS A 4 -54.44 7.95 -65.32
C LYS A 4 -53.47 8.27 -64.15
N LYS A 5 -52.26 8.79 -64.33
CA LYS A 5 -51.52 9.34 -65.48
C LYS A 5 -50.23 9.98 -64.90
N TYR A 6 -49.14 9.97 -65.69
CA TYR A 6 -48.10 11.02 -65.82
C TYR A 6 -47.17 11.31 -64.61
N LEU A 7 -45.93 11.82 -64.74
CA LEU A 7 -45.17 12.50 -65.79
C LEU A 7 -43.67 12.39 -65.37
N ILE A 8 -42.74 11.89 -66.19
CA ILE A 8 -41.68 12.63 -66.95
C ILE A 8 -40.86 13.67 -66.14
N TYR A 9 -39.52 13.48 -66.08
CA TYR A 9 -38.40 14.40 -66.43
C TYR A 9 -37.14 13.97 -65.65
N VAL A 10 -36.14 13.29 -66.25
CA VAL A 10 -35.16 13.74 -67.26
C VAL A 10 -34.07 14.65 -66.67
N SER A 11 -32.86 14.07 -66.68
CA SER A 11 -31.56 14.70 -66.98
C SER A 11 -30.92 15.57 -65.90
N LEU A 12 -29.69 15.22 -65.52
CA LEU A 12 -28.51 15.87 -66.09
C LEU A 12 -27.22 15.19 -65.60
N ILE A 13 -26.35 14.89 -66.56
CA ILE A 13 -24.88 15.01 -66.47
C ILE A 13 -24.10 13.86 -65.78
N THR A 14 -23.74 12.91 -66.63
CA THR A 14 -22.37 12.40 -66.87
C THR A 14 -21.21 13.21 -66.27
N VAL A 15 -20.29 12.55 -65.55
CA VAL A 15 -18.82 12.55 -65.72
C VAL A 15 -18.27 11.65 -64.60
N LEU A 16 -18.01 10.37 -64.90
CA LEU A 16 -16.71 9.79 -65.25
C LEU A 16 -15.62 10.00 -64.19
N VAL A 17 -15.10 8.87 -63.69
CA VAL A 17 -13.69 8.53 -63.41
C VAL A 17 -13.46 7.99 -61.99
N LEU A 18 -13.19 6.68 -61.95
CA LEU A 18 -12.17 5.91 -61.21
C LEU A 18 -11.95 6.30 -59.72
N ILE A 19 -11.68 5.41 -58.77
CA ILE A 19 -10.76 4.26 -58.72
C ILE A 19 -11.14 3.47 -57.46
N SER A 20 -10.71 2.20 -57.41
CA SER A 20 -10.20 1.54 -56.19
C SER A 20 -11.17 0.70 -55.33
N SER A 21 -11.21 -0.58 -55.72
CA SER A 21 -10.99 -1.75 -54.86
C SER A 21 -12.00 -2.12 -53.77
N CYS A 22 -12.58 -3.28 -54.04
CA CYS A 22 -13.22 -4.22 -53.15
C CYS A 22 -12.26 -4.73 -52.06
N ALA A 23 -12.75 -4.90 -50.83
CA ALA A 23 -12.72 -6.21 -50.14
C ALA A 23 -13.36 -6.07 -48.75
N GLN A 24 -14.46 -6.79 -48.54
CA GLN A 24 -14.96 -7.07 -47.20
C GLN A 24 -14.12 -8.18 -46.57
N VAL A 25 -13.68 -7.96 -45.33
CA VAL A 25 -13.11 -8.99 -44.45
C VAL A 25 -14.13 -9.23 -43.35
N GLN A 26 -14.52 -10.49 -43.17
CA GLN A 26 -15.40 -10.94 -42.10
C GLN A 26 -14.57 -11.74 -41.08
N ASP A 27 -14.62 -11.24 -39.85
CA ASP A 27 -14.36 -11.81 -38.52
C ASP A 27 -13.71 -13.19 -38.30
N LYS A 28 -12.76 -13.20 -37.36
CA LYS A 28 -12.83 -14.09 -36.18
C LYS A 28 -11.89 -13.65 -35.03
N ASP A 29 -12.50 -13.43 -33.87
CA ASP A 29 -11.97 -13.46 -32.49
C ASP A 29 -10.46 -13.27 -32.27
N THR A 30 -10.06 -12.16 -31.66
CA THR A 30 -8.85 -12.11 -30.83
C THR A 30 -9.04 -11.11 -29.69
N LYS A 31 -8.79 -11.57 -28.46
CA LYS A 31 -8.55 -10.72 -27.28
C LYS A 31 -7.41 -9.77 -27.60
N ASP A 32 -7.72 -8.49 -27.76
CA ASP A 32 -6.70 -7.47 -27.98
C ASP A 32 -5.84 -7.31 -26.72
N THR A 33 -4.67 -7.94 -26.80
CA THR A 33 -3.48 -7.56 -26.06
C THR A 33 -3.04 -6.23 -26.65
N ILE A 34 -3.14 -5.14 -25.89
CA ILE A 34 -2.49 -3.89 -26.28
C ILE A 34 -0.99 -4.09 -26.12
N ILE A 35 -0.32 -4.23 -27.25
CA ILE A 35 1.14 -4.34 -27.37
C ILE A 35 1.67 -2.91 -27.47
N ASP A 36 2.26 -2.40 -26.40
CA ASP A 36 3.04 -1.16 -26.45
C ASP A 36 4.49 -1.51 -26.83
N ALA A 37 4.94 -0.96 -27.95
CA ALA A 37 6.19 -1.32 -28.61
C ALA A 37 7.37 -0.53 -28.00
N SER A 38 7.86 -1.03 -26.87
CA SER A 38 9.17 -0.72 -26.29
C SER A 38 9.65 -2.02 -25.64
N PHE A 39 10.61 -2.72 -26.28
CA PHE A 39 11.12 -4.07 -25.93
C PHE A 39 10.42 -4.71 -24.73
N GLY A 40 9.28 -5.34 -25.03
CA GLY A 40 8.14 -5.56 -24.14
C GLY A 40 8.53 -6.04 -22.75
N ALA A 41 8.51 -5.09 -21.81
CA ALA A 41 8.54 -5.42 -20.41
C ALA A 41 7.27 -6.24 -20.10
N ILE A 42 7.45 -7.42 -19.54
CA ILE A 42 6.31 -8.28 -19.20
C ILE A 42 5.65 -7.76 -17.92
N SER A 43 4.33 -7.69 -17.91
CA SER A 43 3.58 -7.38 -16.68
C SER A 43 3.39 -8.64 -15.85
N THR A 44 3.68 -8.57 -14.55
CA THR A 44 3.45 -9.65 -13.59
C THR A 44 2.94 -9.08 -12.27
N TYR A 45 2.58 -9.95 -11.32
CA TYR A 45 2.10 -9.55 -10.00
C TYR A 45 2.96 -10.16 -8.89
N LEU A 46 2.94 -9.52 -7.72
CA LEU A 46 3.70 -9.95 -6.57
C LEU A 46 3.32 -11.38 -6.16
N GLY A 47 4.31 -12.23 -5.90
CA GLY A 47 4.11 -13.63 -5.54
C GLY A 47 3.90 -14.58 -6.72
N ALA A 48 3.82 -14.07 -7.96
CA ALA A 48 3.81 -14.90 -9.16
C ALA A 48 5.24 -15.23 -9.62
N GLU A 49 5.45 -16.45 -10.11
CA GLU A 49 6.64 -16.78 -10.88
C GLU A 49 6.54 -16.13 -12.27
N PHE A 50 7.64 -15.58 -12.76
CA PHE A 50 7.73 -15.00 -14.10
C PHE A 50 9.08 -15.36 -14.74
N GLU A 51 9.09 -15.43 -16.08
CA GLU A 51 10.26 -15.85 -16.85
C GLU A 51 10.82 -14.66 -17.63
N LEU A 52 12.12 -14.39 -17.49
CA LEU A 52 12.83 -13.36 -18.24
C LEU A 52 13.90 -13.97 -19.13
N LYS A 53 13.99 -13.48 -20.36
CA LYS A 53 15.19 -13.62 -21.19
C LYS A 53 16.26 -12.63 -20.74
N VAL A 54 17.52 -12.91 -21.10
CA VAL A 54 18.62 -11.94 -20.95
C VAL A 54 18.22 -10.62 -21.65
N ASN A 55 18.47 -9.50 -20.99
CA ASN A 55 18.07 -8.13 -21.32
C ASN A 55 16.55 -7.83 -21.29
N GLN A 56 15.70 -8.78 -20.93
CA GLN A 56 14.26 -8.56 -20.77
C GLN A 56 13.94 -8.02 -19.38
N GLU A 57 12.84 -7.28 -19.30
CA GLU A 57 12.34 -6.70 -18.07
C GLU A 57 10.97 -7.26 -17.67
N ALA A 58 10.74 -7.39 -16.36
CA ALA A 58 9.41 -7.60 -15.78
C ALA A 58 9.03 -6.37 -14.94
N VAL A 59 7.73 -6.05 -14.93
CA VAL A 59 7.16 -4.98 -14.12
C VAL A 59 6.08 -5.55 -13.21
N ILE A 60 6.22 -5.31 -11.91
CA ILE A 60 5.18 -5.55 -10.91
C ILE A 60 4.54 -4.20 -10.60
N ASN A 61 3.46 -3.87 -11.32
CA ASN A 61 2.85 -2.55 -11.26
C ASN A 61 2.35 -2.18 -9.85
N SER A 62 1.73 -3.13 -9.14
CA SER A 62 1.19 -2.93 -7.79
C SER A 62 2.24 -2.59 -6.73
N GLU A 63 3.50 -2.89 -7.03
CA GLU A 63 4.61 -2.61 -6.13
C GLU A 63 5.66 -1.71 -6.82
N ASN A 64 5.40 -1.14 -8.01
CA ASN A 64 6.35 -0.33 -8.78
C ASN A 64 7.80 -0.89 -8.80
N ILE A 65 7.91 -2.20 -9.02
CA ILE A 65 9.19 -2.89 -9.17
C ILE A 65 9.40 -3.19 -10.64
N ARG A 66 10.58 -2.86 -11.15
CA ARG A 66 11.08 -3.30 -12.45
C ARG A 66 12.30 -4.16 -12.22
N ILE A 67 12.32 -5.34 -12.82
CA ILE A 67 13.42 -6.29 -12.73
C ILE A 67 13.95 -6.50 -14.14
N LYS A 68 15.25 -6.33 -14.31
CA LYS A 68 15.93 -6.65 -15.57
C LYS A 68 16.88 -7.81 -15.35
N PHE A 69 16.74 -8.85 -16.17
CA PHE A 69 17.73 -9.91 -16.22
C PHE A 69 18.91 -9.44 -17.07
N LEU A 70 20.05 -9.15 -16.45
CA LEU A 70 21.19 -8.55 -17.15
C LEU A 70 22.00 -9.60 -17.90
N GLU A 71 22.52 -10.61 -17.20
CA GLU A 71 23.42 -11.60 -17.78
C GLU A 71 23.57 -12.85 -16.91
N ILE A 72 24.14 -13.90 -17.50
CA ILE A 72 24.64 -15.08 -16.78
C ILE A 72 26.10 -14.84 -16.45
N LEU A 73 26.43 -14.87 -15.16
CA LEU A 73 27.79 -14.69 -14.65
C LEU A 73 28.59 -16.00 -14.70
N GLU A 74 27.93 -17.12 -14.40
CA GLU A 74 28.54 -18.45 -14.41
C GLU A 74 27.49 -19.48 -14.80
N ASP A 75 27.82 -20.45 -15.65
CA ASP A 75 27.00 -21.65 -15.88
C ASP A 75 27.91 -22.87 -16.00
N SER A 76 28.14 -23.54 -14.87
CA SER A 76 28.96 -24.75 -14.73
C SER A 76 28.12 -25.99 -14.42
N ARG A 77 26.79 -25.91 -14.61
CA ARG A 77 25.85 -26.98 -14.24
C ARG A 77 26.18 -28.29 -14.94
N CYS A 78 26.11 -29.37 -14.17
CA CYS A 78 26.22 -30.72 -14.70
C CYS A 78 25.08 -31.02 -15.71
N PRO A 79 25.38 -31.45 -16.95
CA PRO A 79 24.36 -31.88 -17.90
C PRO A 79 23.50 -33.03 -17.35
N ARG A 80 22.21 -33.08 -17.73
CA ARG A 80 21.24 -34.04 -17.17
C ARG A 80 21.61 -35.52 -17.38
N ASP A 81 22.34 -35.82 -18.46
CA ASP A 81 22.70 -37.18 -18.85
C ASP A 81 24.15 -37.56 -18.52
N VAL A 82 24.78 -36.82 -17.60
CA VAL A 82 26.18 -37.02 -17.19
C VAL A 82 26.28 -37.11 -15.67
N GLN A 83 27.14 -38.00 -15.16
CA GLN A 83 27.50 -38.00 -13.75
C GLN A 83 28.73 -37.12 -13.52
N CYS A 84 28.54 -35.97 -12.87
CA CYS A 84 29.64 -35.09 -12.50
C CYS A 84 30.11 -35.38 -11.08
N ILE A 85 31.43 -35.27 -10.86
CA ILE A 85 32.04 -35.33 -9.52
C ILE A 85 31.60 -34.10 -8.68
N TRP A 86 31.38 -32.97 -9.33
CA TRP A 86 30.84 -31.74 -8.75
C TRP A 86 29.58 -31.32 -9.52
N ALA A 87 28.50 -30.96 -8.81
CA ALA A 87 27.22 -30.62 -9.42
C ALA A 87 27.25 -29.33 -10.27
N GLY A 88 28.25 -28.47 -10.05
CA GLY A 88 28.36 -27.14 -10.64
C GLY A 88 27.26 -26.18 -10.14
N GLN A 89 27.33 -24.93 -10.58
CA GLN A 89 26.34 -23.91 -10.26
C GLN A 89 25.96 -23.08 -11.49
N ILE A 90 24.85 -22.36 -11.39
CA ILE A 90 24.57 -21.27 -12.31
C ILE A 90 24.32 -20.01 -11.51
N LYS A 91 24.98 -18.93 -11.89
CA LYS A 91 24.85 -17.61 -11.28
C LYS A 91 24.40 -16.60 -12.33
N ILE A 92 23.42 -15.78 -11.97
CA ILE A 92 22.89 -14.71 -12.80
C ILE A 92 23.02 -13.36 -12.10
N LEU A 93 23.00 -12.29 -12.90
CA LEU A 93 22.91 -10.92 -12.45
C LEU A 93 21.56 -10.32 -12.86
N VAL A 94 20.86 -9.73 -11.89
CA VAL A 94 19.64 -8.97 -12.16
C VAL A 94 19.78 -7.55 -11.60
N ASN A 95 19.24 -6.56 -12.31
CA ASN A 95 19.06 -5.22 -11.78
C ASN A 95 17.61 -5.05 -11.30
N ILE A 96 17.43 -4.34 -10.19
CA ILE A 96 16.10 -4.04 -9.67
C ILE A 96 15.96 -2.53 -9.52
N MET A 97 14.90 -1.98 -10.10
CA MET A 97 14.44 -0.64 -9.80
C MET A 97 13.15 -0.70 -8.98
N LYS A 98 13.04 0.16 -7.97
CA LYS A 98 11.85 0.32 -7.15
C LYS A 98 11.51 1.80 -7.10
N ASN A 99 10.27 2.16 -7.45
CA ASN A 99 9.84 3.56 -7.45
C ASN A 99 10.74 4.48 -8.30
N ASN A 100 11.23 3.98 -9.44
CA ASN A 100 12.23 4.64 -10.30
C ASN A 100 13.60 4.92 -9.64
N GLN A 101 13.85 4.38 -8.45
CA GLN A 101 15.16 4.37 -7.82
C GLN A 101 15.86 3.03 -8.13
N ASP A 102 17.13 3.09 -8.51
CA ASP A 102 17.96 1.90 -8.71
C ASP A 102 18.30 1.28 -7.34
N MET A 103 17.88 0.04 -7.13
CA MET A 103 18.18 -0.75 -5.92
C MET A 103 19.52 -1.50 -6.05
N GLY A 104 20.16 -1.45 -7.21
CA GLY A 104 21.41 -2.09 -7.52
C GLY A 104 21.26 -3.46 -8.20
N ASN A 105 22.40 -4.12 -8.35
CA ASN A 105 22.50 -5.42 -8.99
C ASN A 105 22.59 -6.53 -7.95
N PHE A 106 21.88 -7.63 -8.20
CA PHE A 106 21.77 -8.76 -7.31
C PHE A 106 22.27 -10.03 -8.01
N GLU A 107 23.23 -10.70 -7.36
CA GLU A 107 23.68 -12.03 -7.77
C GLU A 107 22.78 -13.11 -7.17
N LEU A 108 22.27 -13.99 -8.02
CA LEU A 108 21.41 -15.12 -7.64
C LEU A 108 21.97 -16.40 -8.24
N ALA A 109 22.02 -17.48 -7.46
CA ALA A 109 22.63 -18.73 -7.90
C ALA A 109 21.77 -19.98 -7.63
N ILE A 110 21.67 -20.91 -8.58
CA ILE A 110 21.16 -22.27 -8.35
C ILE A 110 22.34 -23.19 -8.02
N ASN A 111 22.16 -24.04 -7.01
CA ASN A 111 23.19 -24.85 -6.36
C ASN A 111 24.34 -23.99 -5.80
N PRO A 112 24.03 -22.98 -4.96
CA PRO A 112 25.00 -22.01 -4.50
C PRO A 112 26.17 -22.68 -3.77
N VAL A 113 27.39 -22.26 -4.10
CA VAL A 113 28.58 -22.56 -3.30
C VAL A 113 28.71 -21.56 -2.15
N LYS A 114 29.63 -21.80 -1.22
CA LYS A 114 29.79 -20.99 0.00
C LYS A 114 29.93 -19.50 -0.33
N GLY A 115 28.94 -18.69 0.10
CA GLY A 115 28.89 -17.24 -0.14
C GLY A 115 27.83 -16.81 -1.16
N ASP A 116 27.38 -17.72 -2.02
CA ASP A 116 26.30 -17.47 -2.99
C ASP A 116 24.92 -17.78 -2.39
N THR A 117 23.87 -17.25 -3.01
CA THR A 117 22.50 -17.45 -2.53
C THR A 117 21.50 -17.53 -3.68
N LYS A 118 20.46 -18.35 -3.49
CA LYS A 118 19.27 -18.41 -4.37
C LYS A 118 18.37 -17.19 -4.22
N THR A 119 18.56 -16.41 -3.14
CA THR A 119 17.63 -15.37 -2.69
C THR A 119 18.39 -14.13 -2.23
N GLN A 120 17.92 -12.95 -2.63
CA GLN A 120 18.45 -11.67 -2.19
C GLN A 120 17.33 -10.74 -1.69
N SER A 121 17.63 -9.90 -0.72
CA SER A 121 16.69 -8.94 -0.13
C SER A 121 16.90 -7.53 -0.71
N PHE A 122 15.81 -6.83 -1.00
CA PHE A 122 15.83 -5.42 -1.44
C PHE A 122 14.54 -4.72 -1.01
N ASP A 123 14.64 -3.50 -0.45
CA ASP A 123 13.51 -2.86 0.23
C ASP A 123 12.75 -3.89 1.09
N LYS A 124 11.42 -3.88 1.22
CA LYS A 124 10.62 -4.89 1.96
C LYS A 124 10.37 -6.22 1.23
N TYR A 125 11.15 -6.54 0.19
CA TYR A 125 10.94 -7.72 -0.66
C TYR A 125 12.16 -8.62 -0.69
N PHE A 126 11.94 -9.85 -1.15
CA PHE A 126 13.03 -10.70 -1.60
C PHE A 126 12.75 -11.18 -3.02
N ILE A 127 13.83 -11.30 -3.80
CA ILE A 127 13.84 -11.95 -5.10
C ILE A 127 14.47 -13.34 -4.93
N GLU A 128 13.84 -14.35 -5.53
CA GLU A 128 14.32 -15.73 -5.53
C GLU A 128 14.44 -16.23 -6.97
N LEU A 129 15.58 -16.87 -7.28
CA LEU A 129 15.80 -17.60 -8.52
C LEU A 129 15.27 -19.03 -8.38
N LYS A 130 14.24 -19.36 -9.17
CA LYS A 130 13.62 -20.69 -9.18
C LYS A 130 14.33 -21.64 -10.11
N GLU A 131 14.61 -21.18 -11.33
CA GLU A 131 15.19 -22.00 -12.38
C GLU A 131 15.91 -21.14 -13.41
N VAL A 132 16.88 -21.73 -14.12
CA VAL A 132 17.40 -21.17 -15.37
C VAL A 132 17.32 -22.22 -16.46
N LYS A 133 16.70 -21.91 -17.59
CA LYS A 133 16.59 -22.80 -18.76
C LYS A 133 17.42 -22.26 -19.90
N LYS A 134 18.03 -23.16 -20.66
CA LYS A 134 18.68 -22.83 -21.94
C LYS A 134 17.92 -23.52 -23.07
N SER A 135 17.51 -22.75 -24.07
CA SER A 135 16.85 -23.24 -25.27
C SER A 135 17.56 -22.66 -26.49
N GLY A 136 18.44 -23.46 -27.10
CA GLY A 136 19.36 -22.97 -28.14
C GLY A 136 20.34 -21.95 -27.57
N TYR A 137 20.37 -20.76 -28.18
CA TYR A 137 21.22 -19.63 -27.75
C TYR A 137 20.56 -18.74 -26.68
N GLU A 138 19.25 -18.88 -26.45
CA GLU A 138 18.55 -18.07 -25.47
C GLU A 138 18.60 -18.73 -24.09
N SER A 139 18.94 -17.93 -23.08
CA SER A 139 18.82 -18.32 -21.68
C SER A 139 17.69 -17.55 -21.02
N LYS A 140 16.94 -18.25 -20.17
CA LYS A 140 15.78 -17.72 -19.47
C LYS A 140 15.85 -18.04 -17.99
N ALA A 141 15.56 -17.07 -17.14
CA ALA A 141 15.49 -17.22 -15.69
C ALA A 141 14.04 -17.16 -15.22
N THR A 142 13.62 -18.12 -14.41
CA THR A 142 12.35 -18.10 -13.69
C THR A 142 12.58 -17.48 -12.31
N LEU A 143 11.94 -16.35 -12.07
CA LEU A 143 12.11 -15.52 -10.88
C LEU A 143 10.78 -15.39 -10.15
N ILE A 144 10.84 -15.15 -8.84
CA ILE A 144 9.68 -14.75 -8.05
C ILE A 144 10.10 -13.63 -7.09
N ILE A 145 9.21 -12.66 -6.90
CA ILE A 145 9.35 -11.65 -5.86
C ILE A 145 8.22 -11.80 -4.87
N LYS A 146 8.57 -11.83 -3.59
CA LYS A 146 7.62 -11.91 -2.49
C LYS A 146 7.89 -10.78 -1.52
N LYS A 147 6.84 -10.35 -0.82
CA LYS A 147 7.02 -9.53 0.38
C LYS A 147 7.75 -10.36 1.42
N GLN A 148 8.71 -9.75 2.09
CA GLN A 148 9.27 -10.38 3.27
C GLN A 148 8.16 -10.49 4.31
N GLU A 149 8.05 -11.67 4.93
CA GLU A 149 7.00 -11.94 5.91
C GLU A 149 7.43 -11.39 7.27
N PRO A 150 6.75 -10.37 7.80
CA PRO A 150 7.05 -9.89 9.13
C PRO A 150 6.67 -10.95 10.16
N ILE A 151 7.46 -11.04 11.22
CA ILE A 151 7.09 -11.73 12.46
C ILE A 151 6.57 -10.74 13.50
N VAL A 152 7.11 -9.52 13.46
CA VAL A 152 6.79 -8.45 14.40
C VAL A 152 6.81 -7.11 13.68
N ILE A 153 5.78 -6.31 13.91
CA ILE A 153 5.75 -4.90 13.58
C ILE A 153 5.51 -4.14 14.87
N TYR A 154 6.44 -3.30 15.29
CA TYR A 154 6.27 -2.41 16.44
C TYR A 154 6.27 -0.97 15.95
N SER A 155 5.30 -0.19 16.42
CA SER A 155 5.13 1.20 16.03
C SER A 155 4.86 2.06 17.26
N MET A 156 5.40 3.28 17.22
CA MET A 156 5.24 4.27 18.27
C MET A 156 4.90 5.59 17.62
N GLY A 157 3.81 6.21 18.06
CA GLY A 157 3.46 7.58 17.71
C GLY A 157 3.31 8.38 18.98
N SER A 158 4.00 9.52 19.08
CA SER A 158 3.80 10.42 20.21
C SER A 158 2.67 11.41 19.90
N GLY A 159 1.72 11.59 20.82
CA GLY A 159 0.71 12.65 20.69
C GLY A 159 1.27 14.07 20.86
N TRP A 160 2.49 14.18 21.41
CA TRP A 160 3.16 15.43 21.80
C TRP A 160 4.17 15.97 20.80
N THR A 161 4.75 15.10 19.98
CA THR A 161 5.75 15.46 18.99
C THR A 161 5.35 14.87 17.66
N ASP A 162 5.71 15.52 16.55
CA ASP A 162 5.46 15.00 15.20
C ASP A 162 6.40 13.83 14.85
N TYR A 163 6.86 13.11 15.86
CA TYR A 163 7.67 11.92 15.75
C TYR A 163 6.80 10.68 15.72
N SER A 164 7.06 9.84 14.73
CA SER A 164 6.61 8.45 14.75
C SER A 164 7.73 7.55 14.28
N SER A 165 7.72 6.32 14.80
CA SER A 165 8.65 5.29 14.38
C SER A 165 7.93 3.97 14.17
N LYS A 166 8.46 3.16 13.26
CA LYS A 166 7.98 1.82 12.98
C LYS A 166 9.15 0.91 12.69
N ILE A 167 9.27 -0.17 13.46
CA ILE A 167 10.21 -1.25 13.22
C ILE A 167 9.47 -2.48 12.72
N THR A 168 9.94 -3.05 11.61
CA THR A 168 9.42 -4.28 11.01
C THR A 168 10.54 -5.30 11.02
N ILE A 169 10.31 -6.43 11.69
CA ILE A 169 11.26 -7.54 11.79
C ILE A 169 10.68 -8.72 11.02
N ASN A 170 11.44 -9.23 10.06
CA ASN A 170 11.00 -10.32 9.18
C ASN A 170 11.50 -11.68 9.66
N LYS A 171 10.84 -12.75 9.18
CA LYS A 171 11.16 -14.16 9.53
C LYS A 171 12.62 -14.53 9.29
N ASP A 172 13.24 -13.91 8.30
CA ASP A 172 14.64 -14.13 7.93
C ASP A 172 15.61 -13.24 8.73
N GLY A 173 15.12 -12.43 9.67
CA GLY A 173 15.91 -11.50 10.48
C GLY A 173 16.26 -10.19 9.79
N GLN A 174 15.72 -9.91 8.60
CA GLN A 174 15.85 -8.58 8.00
C GLN A 174 14.96 -7.59 8.76
N VAL A 175 15.49 -6.41 9.06
CA VAL A 175 14.81 -5.38 9.86
C VAL A 175 14.76 -4.06 9.11
N TYR A 176 13.59 -3.45 9.13
CA TYR A 176 13.31 -2.13 8.58
C TYR A 176 12.92 -1.21 9.71
N TYR A 177 13.56 -0.06 9.78
CA TYR A 177 13.25 0.97 10.76
C TYR A 177 12.90 2.26 10.03
N GLU A 178 11.63 2.63 10.13
CA GLU A 178 11.06 3.84 9.55
C GLU A 178 10.90 4.89 10.64
N GLU A 179 11.44 6.08 10.40
CA GLU A 179 11.30 7.25 11.28
C GLU A 179 10.69 8.41 10.49
N LYS A 180 9.72 9.09 11.10
CA LYS A 180 9.17 10.36 10.63
C LYS A 180 9.42 11.39 11.71
N ILE A 181 10.01 12.52 11.33
CA ILE A 181 10.37 13.62 12.23
C ILE A 181 9.74 14.91 11.68
N GLY A 182 8.81 15.51 12.41
CA GLY A 182 8.19 16.77 11.99
C GLY A 182 6.96 16.59 11.08
N TYR A 183 6.36 17.71 10.67
CA TYR A 183 5.31 17.77 9.64
C TYR A 183 5.84 17.48 8.22
N THR A 184 6.94 16.75 8.06
CA THR A 184 7.50 16.46 6.75
C THR A 184 6.74 15.31 6.08
N ASP A 185 6.54 15.43 4.77
CA ASP A 185 5.99 14.38 3.92
C ASP A 185 7.04 13.33 3.53
N THR A 186 8.03 13.11 4.40
CA THR A 186 9.15 12.20 4.14
C THR A 186 9.36 11.31 5.35
N SER A 187 9.55 10.02 5.11
CA SER A 187 10.04 9.08 6.12
C SER A 187 11.45 8.62 5.76
N THR A 188 12.25 8.41 6.80
CA THR A 188 13.59 7.84 6.69
C THR A 188 13.49 6.36 6.97
N ILE A 189 13.89 5.52 6.00
CA ILE A 189 14.02 4.07 6.21
C ILE A 189 15.49 3.71 6.35
N LYS A 190 15.80 3.00 7.44
CA LYS A 190 17.07 2.34 7.72
C LYS A 190 16.86 0.84 7.70
N THR A 191 17.84 0.07 7.23
CA THR A 191 17.74 -1.39 7.15
C THR A 191 18.95 -2.08 7.77
N LYS A 192 18.75 -3.26 8.36
CA LYS A 192 19.82 -4.08 8.95
C LYS A 192 19.41 -5.54 9.01
N LYS A 193 20.38 -6.45 8.85
CA LYS A 193 20.19 -7.88 9.09
C LYS A 193 20.60 -8.22 10.52
N LEU A 194 19.72 -8.89 11.27
CA LEU A 194 20.06 -9.45 12.58
C LEU A 194 21.06 -10.60 12.43
N SER A 195 21.96 -10.75 13.40
CA SER A 195 22.72 -11.98 13.57
C SER A 195 21.79 -13.15 13.94
N GLU A 196 22.22 -14.36 13.63
CA GLU A 196 21.46 -15.59 13.93
C GLU A 196 21.08 -15.68 15.41
N GLY A 197 21.98 -15.29 16.32
CA GLY A 197 21.73 -15.28 17.76
C GLY A 197 20.70 -14.22 18.19
N GLU A 198 20.69 -13.05 17.58
CA GLU A 198 19.69 -12.00 17.87
C GLU A 198 18.29 -12.42 17.42
N LEU A 199 18.18 -12.93 16.20
CA LEU A 199 16.93 -13.42 15.65
C LEU A 199 16.39 -14.58 16.49
N LYS A 200 17.25 -15.56 16.80
CA LYS A 200 16.88 -16.69 17.65
C LYS A 200 16.40 -16.22 19.02
N GLY A 201 17.13 -15.31 19.67
CA GLY A 201 16.76 -14.80 20.99
C GLY A 201 15.40 -14.10 21.01
N LEU A 202 15.03 -13.37 19.96
CA LEU A 202 13.69 -12.78 19.83
C LEU A 202 12.62 -13.87 19.58
N LEU A 203 12.87 -14.78 18.66
CA LEU A 203 11.94 -15.86 18.32
C LEU A 203 11.65 -16.78 19.51
N ASP A 204 12.66 -17.06 20.34
CA ASP A 204 12.51 -17.90 21.53
C ASP A 204 11.61 -17.22 22.56
N LEU A 205 11.72 -15.90 22.77
CA LEU A 205 10.80 -15.14 23.63
C LEU A 205 9.35 -15.23 23.12
N ILE A 206 9.14 -15.05 21.82
CA ILE A 206 7.80 -15.07 21.22
C ILE A 206 7.17 -16.47 21.29
N LYS A 207 7.95 -17.52 21.03
CA LYS A 207 7.47 -18.91 21.03
C LYS A 207 7.08 -19.43 22.42
N ASN A 208 7.71 -18.91 23.47
CA ASN A 208 7.47 -19.35 24.84
C ASN A 208 6.22 -18.73 25.48
N VAL A 209 5.48 -17.92 24.73
CA VAL A 209 4.34 -17.14 25.23
C VAL A 209 3.12 -17.37 24.33
N ASP A 210 1.94 -17.54 24.93
CA ASP A 210 0.69 -17.52 24.17
C ASP A 210 0.24 -16.07 23.90
N ILE A 211 0.84 -15.46 22.89
CA ILE A 211 0.55 -14.08 22.47
C ILE A 211 -0.94 -13.85 22.16
N PHE A 212 -1.65 -14.87 21.67
CA PHE A 212 -3.04 -14.73 21.28
C PHE A 212 -3.99 -14.63 22.48
N SER A 213 -3.55 -15.07 23.66
CA SER A 213 -4.29 -14.95 24.93
C SER A 213 -4.29 -13.53 25.52
N TYR A 214 -3.36 -12.67 25.08
CA TYR A 214 -3.24 -11.32 25.62
C TYR A 214 -4.37 -10.39 25.22
N ASN A 215 -4.63 -9.38 26.07
CA ASN A 215 -5.57 -8.31 25.75
C ASN A 215 -5.10 -7.52 24.53
N GLU A 216 -6.06 -7.04 23.74
CA GLU A 216 -5.77 -6.20 22.56
C GLU A 216 -5.38 -4.78 22.95
N ILE A 217 -5.77 -4.33 24.16
CA ILE A 217 -5.51 -2.98 24.65
C ILE A 217 -5.07 -3.07 26.11
N TYR A 218 -3.91 -2.47 26.40
CA TYR A 218 -3.46 -2.16 27.75
C TYR A 218 -3.42 -0.65 27.90
N ILE A 219 -4.18 -0.15 28.87
CA ILE A 219 -4.25 1.26 29.24
C ILE A 219 -4.06 1.36 30.75
N CYS A 220 -3.52 2.48 31.21
CA CYS A 220 -3.51 2.84 32.62
C CYS A 220 -4.91 2.71 33.24
N LYS A 221 -4.96 2.38 34.54
CA LYS A 221 -6.22 2.23 35.28
C LYS A 221 -6.59 3.48 36.08
N GLN A 222 -5.61 4.35 36.35
CA GLN A 222 -5.76 5.51 37.20
C GLN A 222 -4.89 6.65 36.69
N ASP A 223 -5.42 7.88 36.70
CA ASP A 223 -4.73 9.12 36.31
C ASP A 223 -4.09 9.08 34.90
N CYS A 224 -4.80 8.47 33.95
CA CYS A 224 -4.40 8.39 32.55
C CYS A 224 -4.34 9.76 31.87
N PRO A 225 -3.17 10.21 31.42
CA PRO A 225 -3.09 11.42 30.61
C PRO A 225 -3.77 11.18 29.26
N THR A 226 -4.61 12.14 28.86
CA THR A 226 -5.45 12.06 27.65
C THR A 226 -4.65 12.03 26.34
N ASP A 227 -3.36 12.38 26.40
CA ASP A 227 -2.53 12.68 25.23
C ASP A 227 -1.24 11.82 25.17
N MET A 228 -1.26 10.59 25.70
CA MET A 228 -0.07 9.72 25.79
C MET A 228 0.38 9.13 24.44
N PRO A 229 1.71 8.87 24.26
CA PRO A 229 2.21 8.15 23.10
C PRO A 229 1.55 6.76 23.03
N SER A 230 1.03 6.42 21.86
CA SER A 230 0.47 5.10 21.62
C SER A 230 1.55 4.21 21.03
N GLN A 231 1.79 3.09 21.70
CA GLN A 231 2.61 2.00 21.19
C GLN A 231 1.67 0.92 20.64
N ARG A 232 2.02 0.36 19.48
CA ARG A 232 1.29 -0.76 18.88
C ARG A 232 2.29 -1.82 18.45
N ILE A 233 2.10 -3.04 18.94
CA ILE A 233 2.85 -4.20 18.51
C ILE A 233 1.92 -5.19 17.82
N LYS A 234 2.30 -5.59 16.61
CA LYS A 234 1.60 -6.59 15.82
C LYS A 234 2.50 -7.81 15.64
N PHE A 235 2.02 -8.95 16.10
CA PHE A 235 2.64 -10.25 15.91
C PHE A 235 2.00 -10.96 14.74
N ILE A 236 2.81 -11.64 13.93
CA ILE A 236 2.35 -12.45 12.80
C ILE A 236 3.00 -13.83 12.95
N ILE A 237 2.21 -14.80 13.41
CA ILE A 237 2.67 -16.15 13.77
C ILE A 237 1.77 -17.15 13.06
N ASN A 238 2.35 -18.01 12.23
CA ASN A 238 1.62 -19.02 11.46
C ASN A 238 0.39 -18.44 10.72
N GLU A 239 0.60 -17.31 10.03
CA GLU A 239 -0.42 -16.56 9.27
C GLU A 239 -1.54 -15.92 10.12
N LYS A 240 -1.53 -16.13 11.44
CA LYS A 240 -2.42 -15.42 12.37
C LYS A 240 -1.78 -14.13 12.83
N GLU A 241 -2.60 -13.10 12.99
CA GLU A 241 -2.18 -11.79 13.43
C GLU A 241 -2.74 -11.47 14.82
N LYS A 242 -1.94 -10.83 15.67
CA LYS A 242 -2.38 -10.25 16.94
C LYS A 242 -1.80 -8.85 17.07
N GLU A 243 -2.66 -7.84 17.13
CA GLU A 243 -2.27 -6.46 17.44
C GLU A 243 -2.59 -6.14 18.90
N ILE A 244 -1.62 -5.56 19.60
CA ILE A 244 -1.73 -5.12 20.98
C ILE A 244 -1.38 -3.63 21.02
N SER A 245 -2.32 -2.83 21.50
CA SER A 245 -2.13 -1.40 21.75
C SER A 245 -1.77 -1.17 23.22
N ILE A 246 -0.72 -0.38 23.45
CA ILE A 246 -0.21 -0.03 24.77
C ILE A 246 -0.24 1.49 24.86
N ILE A 247 -1.08 2.00 25.75
CA ILE A 247 -1.20 3.43 26.03
C ILE A 247 -0.50 3.65 27.37
N GLU A 248 0.67 4.27 27.33
CA GLU A 248 1.44 4.51 28.54
C GLU A 248 0.67 5.41 29.54
N PRO A 249 0.88 5.26 30.86
CA PRO A 249 1.65 4.22 31.55
C PRO A 249 0.77 2.98 31.83
N ALA A 250 0.78 1.99 30.94
CA ALA A 250 0.02 0.76 31.14
C ALA A 250 0.87 -0.31 31.85
N VAL A 251 0.23 -1.10 32.70
CA VAL A 251 0.82 -2.34 33.24
C VAL A 251 0.54 -3.47 32.26
N ILE A 252 1.61 -4.10 31.76
CA ILE A 252 1.55 -5.20 30.79
C ILE A 252 2.14 -6.49 31.42
N PRO A 253 1.85 -7.68 30.87
CA PRO A 253 2.48 -8.92 31.31
C PRO A 253 4.01 -8.86 31.18
N GLU A 254 4.73 -9.42 32.16
CA GLU A 254 6.20 -9.41 32.22
C GLU A 254 6.85 -9.97 30.94
N ASP A 255 6.28 -11.03 30.36
CA ASP A 255 6.85 -11.62 29.15
C ASP A 255 6.61 -10.74 27.90
N LEU A 256 5.51 -9.99 27.86
CA LEU A 256 5.28 -8.98 26.81
C LEU A 256 6.26 -7.82 26.96
N GLU A 257 6.57 -7.40 28.19
CA GLU A 257 7.58 -6.39 28.49
C GLU A 257 8.97 -6.83 28.01
N LYS A 258 9.39 -8.07 28.31
CA LYS A 258 10.67 -8.64 27.82
C LYS A 258 10.77 -8.63 26.29
N ILE A 259 9.68 -8.95 25.59
CA ILE A 259 9.64 -8.92 24.12
C ILE A 259 9.82 -7.48 23.62
N LEU A 260 9.10 -6.52 24.22
CA LEU A 260 9.20 -5.11 23.85
C LEU A 260 10.59 -4.55 24.09
N ASP A 261 11.22 -4.88 25.23
CA ASP A 261 12.59 -4.47 25.52
C ASP A 261 13.57 -5.01 24.50
N LYS A 262 13.42 -6.29 24.10
CA LYS A 262 14.24 -6.88 23.05
C LYS A 262 14.09 -6.15 21.71
N ILE A 263 12.87 -5.76 21.34
CA ILE A 263 12.59 -4.99 20.12
C ILE A 263 13.18 -3.59 20.21
N LYS A 264 13.01 -2.91 21.36
CA LYS A 264 13.59 -1.58 21.62
C LYS A 264 15.12 -1.62 21.56
N ASP A 265 15.75 -2.69 22.05
CA ASP A 265 17.20 -2.88 21.94
C ASP A 265 17.67 -3.11 20.51
N ILE A 266 16.89 -3.81 19.68
CA ILE A 266 17.14 -3.90 18.23
C ILE A 266 17.01 -2.50 17.61
N GLN A 267 15.94 -1.77 17.93
CA GLN A 267 15.68 -0.42 17.42
C GLN A 267 16.83 0.54 17.73
N LYS A 268 17.37 0.53 18.96
CA LYS A 268 18.49 1.40 19.38
C LYS A 268 19.72 1.27 18.45
N LYS A 269 19.93 0.09 17.86
CA LYS A 269 21.06 -0.15 16.95
C LYS A 269 20.96 0.59 15.61
N PHE A 270 19.81 1.21 15.32
CA PHE A 270 19.58 2.02 14.12
C PHE A 270 19.81 3.52 14.35
N TYR A 271 20.03 3.97 15.59
CA TYR A 271 20.31 5.38 15.86
C TYR A 271 21.65 5.83 15.27
N ASP A 272 22.63 4.91 15.17
CA ASP A 272 23.97 5.20 14.64
C ASP A 272 24.16 4.82 13.14
N THR A 273 23.11 4.36 12.46
CA THR A 273 23.22 3.84 11.08
C THR A 273 22.97 4.94 10.04
N THR A 274 23.90 5.10 9.08
CA THR A 274 23.90 6.16 8.06
C THR A 274 23.17 5.83 6.75
N THR A 275 22.72 4.58 6.56
CA THR A 275 21.97 4.20 5.36
C THR A 275 20.53 4.67 5.45
N THR A 276 20.26 5.84 4.88
CA THR A 276 18.94 6.47 4.83
C THR A 276 18.41 6.39 3.41
N THR A 277 17.30 5.68 3.20
CA THR A 277 16.46 5.86 2.02
C THR A 277 15.30 6.77 2.40
N ILE A 278 15.17 7.89 1.71
CA ILE A 278 14.06 8.83 1.91
C ILE A 278 12.90 8.33 1.06
N LEU A 279 11.84 7.84 1.70
CA LEU A 279 10.59 7.56 1.00
C LEU A 279 9.75 8.85 0.94
N PRO A 280 9.27 9.26 -0.25
CA PRO A 280 8.19 10.24 -0.32
C PRO A 280 6.91 9.63 0.27
N LYS A 281 6.17 10.40 1.07
CA LYS A 281 4.84 10.04 1.59
C LYS A 281 3.96 9.56 0.44
N GLU A 282 3.14 8.56 0.71
CA GLU A 282 2.04 8.20 -0.19
C GLU A 282 1.30 9.47 -0.59
N SER A 283 1.30 9.81 -1.88
CA SER A 283 0.64 11.01 -2.36
C SER A 283 -0.86 10.77 -2.27
N ILE A 284 -1.55 11.51 -1.41
CA ILE A 284 -2.98 11.33 -1.15
C ILE A 284 -3.64 12.69 -1.33
N ASP A 285 -4.73 12.73 -2.10
CA ASP A 285 -5.51 13.95 -2.29
C ASP A 285 -6.89 13.79 -1.66
N ILE A 286 -7.31 14.81 -0.89
CA ILE A 286 -8.72 14.98 -0.53
C ILE A 286 -9.39 15.74 -1.66
N ILE A 287 -10.41 15.11 -2.26
CA ILE A 287 -11.19 15.68 -3.35
C ILE A 287 -12.59 16.01 -2.82
N THR A 288 -13.02 17.24 -3.08
CA THR A 288 -14.39 17.72 -2.90
C THR A 288 -14.83 18.32 -4.23
N ASP A 289 -16.12 18.24 -4.55
CA ASP A 289 -16.63 18.75 -5.84
C ASP A 289 -16.44 20.27 -6.02
N LYS A 290 -16.38 21.01 -4.90
CA LYS A 290 -16.22 22.47 -4.85
C LYS A 290 -15.31 22.85 -3.67
N ASP A 291 -14.79 24.07 -3.70
CA ASP A 291 -14.06 24.67 -2.57
C ASP A 291 -14.99 25.52 -1.69
N SER A 292 -16.16 25.88 -2.19
CA SER A 292 -17.19 26.63 -1.46
C SER A 292 -18.56 25.99 -1.63
N TYR A 293 -19.33 25.93 -0.54
CA TYR A 293 -20.65 25.31 -0.49
C TYR A 293 -21.64 26.24 0.22
N PRO A 294 -22.88 26.38 -0.30
CA PRO A 294 -23.93 27.05 0.44
C PRO A 294 -24.23 26.30 1.74
N GLN A 295 -24.57 27.03 2.79
CA GLN A 295 -24.94 26.48 4.11
C GLN A 295 -26.18 25.58 4.00
N SER A 296 -27.10 25.94 3.10
CA SER A 296 -28.23 25.13 2.70
C SER A 296 -27.92 24.33 1.42
N GLY A 297 -28.50 23.14 1.27
CA GLY A 297 -28.33 22.29 0.08
C GLY A 297 -27.51 21.01 0.31
N ASN A 298 -26.98 20.45 -0.78
CA ASN A 298 -26.38 19.11 -0.82
C ASN A 298 -25.18 18.98 0.11
N ALA A 299 -24.98 17.79 0.66
CA ALA A 299 -23.81 17.45 1.48
C ALA A 299 -22.50 17.67 0.72
N VAL A 300 -21.42 17.93 1.45
CA VAL A 300 -20.06 17.91 0.90
C VAL A 300 -19.66 16.45 0.74
N GLU A 301 -19.57 15.96 -0.49
CA GLU A 301 -18.98 14.66 -0.77
C GLU A 301 -17.47 14.73 -0.62
N ILE A 302 -16.90 13.79 0.14
CA ILE A 302 -15.48 13.74 0.44
C ILE A 302 -14.94 12.46 -0.18
N LYS A 303 -14.08 12.64 -1.17
CA LYS A 303 -13.36 11.58 -1.86
C LYS A 303 -11.90 11.61 -1.44
N LEU A 304 -11.28 10.45 -1.39
CA LEU A 304 -9.85 10.30 -1.21
C LEU A 304 -9.27 9.62 -2.44
N LYS A 305 -8.27 10.25 -3.06
CA LYS A 305 -7.50 9.67 -4.16
C LYS A 305 -6.16 9.19 -3.62
N ASN A 306 -5.87 7.93 -3.86
CA ASN A 306 -4.57 7.36 -3.55
C ASN A 306 -3.64 7.51 -4.77
N ASN A 307 -2.81 8.54 -4.80
CA ASN A 307 -1.69 8.64 -5.75
C ASN A 307 -0.40 7.96 -5.22
N GLY A 308 -0.46 7.39 -4.01
CA GLY A 308 0.60 6.61 -3.38
C GLY A 308 0.69 5.20 -3.95
N LEU A 309 1.74 4.49 -3.55
CA LEU A 309 2.11 3.20 -4.11
C LEU A 309 1.68 2.00 -3.25
N SER A 310 1.06 2.21 -2.08
CA SER A 310 0.44 1.15 -1.28
C SER A 310 -1.05 1.45 -1.04
N PRO A 311 -1.87 0.41 -0.76
CA PRO A 311 -3.27 0.62 -0.39
C PRO A 311 -3.39 1.38 0.95
N ILE A 312 -4.29 2.37 0.97
CA ILE A 312 -4.65 3.09 2.18
C ILE A 312 -5.79 2.35 2.85
N ILE A 313 -5.68 2.08 4.15
CA ILE A 313 -6.75 1.45 4.94
C ILE A 313 -7.27 2.48 5.95
N LEU A 314 -8.48 2.97 5.73
CA LEU A 314 -9.18 3.84 6.67
C LEU A 314 -10.01 2.98 7.62
N ARG A 315 -10.01 3.33 8.91
CA ARG A 315 -10.73 2.60 9.96
C ARG A 315 -11.65 3.55 10.72
N ALA A 316 -12.88 3.10 10.96
CA ALA A 316 -13.85 3.74 11.83
C ALA A 316 -14.21 2.76 12.94
N ASN A 317 -14.14 3.21 14.19
CA ASN A 317 -14.25 2.37 15.38
C ASN A 317 -15.67 1.89 15.71
N ASN A 318 -16.69 2.41 15.03
CA ASN A 318 -18.08 1.99 15.13
C ASN A 318 -18.86 2.35 13.86
N GLY A 319 -20.14 1.97 13.81
CA GLY A 319 -21.00 2.19 12.64
C GLY A 319 -21.27 3.66 12.28
N CYS A 320 -21.14 4.60 13.22
CA CYS A 320 -21.41 6.02 13.00
C CYS A 320 -20.16 6.87 12.77
N ALA A 321 -19.01 6.41 13.27
CA ALA A 321 -17.74 7.11 13.14
C ALA A 321 -17.39 7.31 11.66
N GLN A 322 -16.98 8.53 11.30
CA GLN A 322 -16.57 8.87 9.95
C GLN A 322 -15.07 8.60 9.74
N PHE A 323 -14.65 8.40 8.50
CA PHE A 323 -13.23 8.24 8.14
C PHE A 323 -12.46 9.56 8.08
N PHE A 324 -13.12 10.68 8.38
CA PHE A 324 -12.58 12.04 8.33
C PHE A 324 -13.07 12.86 9.53
N LYS A 325 -12.39 13.97 9.80
CA LYS A 325 -12.77 15.00 10.77
C LYS A 325 -13.04 16.31 10.06
N VAL A 326 -13.87 17.17 10.66
CA VAL A 326 -14.08 18.54 10.19
C VAL A 326 -13.80 19.48 11.33
N ILE A 327 -12.94 20.46 11.11
CA ILE A 327 -12.54 21.45 12.11
C ILE A 327 -13.02 22.82 11.65
N ASP A 328 -13.82 23.50 12.48
CA ASP A 328 -14.13 24.91 12.29
C ASP A 328 -12.86 25.75 12.52
N LEU A 329 -12.36 26.43 11.49
CA LEU A 329 -11.12 27.20 11.60
C LEU A 329 -11.28 28.50 12.38
N LYS A 330 -12.52 28.98 12.58
CA LYS A 330 -12.78 30.18 13.38
C LYS A 330 -12.67 29.87 14.88
N THR A 331 -13.19 28.72 15.30
CA THR A 331 -13.28 28.35 16.72
C THR A 331 -12.24 27.29 17.14
N GLY A 332 -11.62 26.60 16.18
CA GLY A 332 -10.76 25.44 16.43
C GLY A 332 -11.53 24.17 16.82
N LYS A 333 -12.87 24.21 16.84
CA LYS A 333 -13.74 23.12 17.29
C LYS A 333 -13.70 21.95 16.29
N ASN A 334 -13.52 20.73 16.79
CA ASN A 334 -13.76 19.51 16.02
C ASN A 334 -15.26 19.23 15.99
N MET A 335 -15.84 19.21 14.79
CA MET A 335 -17.28 19.10 14.59
C MET A 335 -17.74 17.67 14.82
N GLN A 336 -18.79 17.50 15.61
CA GLN A 336 -19.51 16.24 15.70
C GLN A 336 -20.25 15.98 14.36
N LEU A 337 -20.00 14.83 13.73
CA LEU A 337 -20.48 14.51 12.37
C LEU A 337 -21.71 13.60 12.34
N TYR A 338 -22.21 13.20 13.51
CA TYR A 338 -23.42 12.37 13.66
C TYR A 338 -24.06 12.63 15.02
N ASP A 339 -25.35 12.30 15.15
CA ASP A 339 -26.08 12.48 16.40
C ASP A 339 -25.50 11.59 17.53
N LYS A 340 -25.12 12.20 18.66
CA LYS A 340 -24.55 11.50 19.82
C LYS A 340 -25.52 10.52 20.46
N ASN A 341 -26.82 10.71 20.27
CA ASN A 341 -27.87 9.83 20.79
C ASN A 341 -28.21 8.69 19.83
N LEU A 342 -27.60 8.66 18.64
CA LEU A 342 -27.81 7.61 17.67
C LEU A 342 -27.22 6.29 18.19
N ILE A 343 -28.00 5.22 18.12
CA ILE A 343 -27.52 3.88 18.46
C ILE A 343 -26.62 3.41 17.31
N CYS A 344 -25.32 3.41 17.56
CA CYS A 344 -24.31 2.97 16.62
C CYS A 344 -23.98 1.49 16.79
N THR A 345 -23.80 0.77 15.70
CA THR A 345 -23.27 -0.60 15.78
C THR A 345 -21.84 -0.57 16.32
N MET A 346 -21.46 -1.56 17.11
CA MET A 346 -20.07 -1.71 17.58
C MET A 346 -19.12 -2.29 16.50
N ALA A 347 -19.59 -2.41 15.26
CA ALA A 347 -18.80 -2.96 14.17
C ALA A 347 -17.76 -1.94 13.69
N ILE A 348 -16.50 -2.35 13.70
CA ILE A 348 -15.41 -1.61 13.06
C ILE A 348 -15.65 -1.62 11.55
N ARG A 349 -15.59 -0.44 10.92
CA ARG A 349 -15.67 -0.32 9.45
C ARG A 349 -14.29 -0.06 8.90
N GLU A 350 -13.93 -0.78 7.85
CA GLU A 350 -12.68 -0.58 7.12
C GLU A 350 -12.97 -0.20 5.67
N LEU A 351 -12.19 0.72 5.12
CA LEU A 351 -12.23 1.10 3.71
C LEU A 351 -10.83 1.09 3.14
N THR A 352 -10.58 0.15 2.24
CA THR A 352 -9.32 0.06 1.48
C THR A 352 -9.44 0.86 0.20
N ILE A 353 -8.44 1.70 -0.08
CA ILE A 353 -8.31 2.51 -1.29
C ILE A 353 -7.01 2.11 -1.97
N ASN A 354 -7.12 1.37 -3.06
CA ASN A 354 -5.96 0.83 -3.77
C ASN A 354 -5.20 1.93 -4.53
N GLN A 355 -3.99 1.63 -4.98
CA GLN A 355 -3.18 2.55 -5.79
C GLN A 355 -3.96 3.06 -7.00
N GLY A 356 -3.93 4.38 -7.22
CA GLY A 356 -4.62 5.07 -8.31
C GLY A 356 -6.13 5.22 -8.10
N GLU A 357 -6.70 4.58 -7.08
CA GLU A 357 -8.14 4.58 -6.85
C GLU A 357 -8.59 5.88 -6.18
N THR A 358 -9.79 6.34 -6.57
CA THR A 358 -10.51 7.41 -5.89
C THR A 358 -11.79 6.83 -5.30
N LYS A 359 -11.96 6.89 -3.98
CA LYS A 359 -13.18 6.43 -3.30
C LYS A 359 -13.84 7.56 -2.52
N THR A 360 -15.16 7.57 -2.52
CA THR A 360 -15.93 8.35 -1.56
C THR A 360 -15.74 7.75 -0.18
N ILE A 361 -15.25 8.55 0.76
CA ILE A 361 -15.01 8.15 2.16
C ILE A 361 -16.11 8.67 3.09
N GLY A 362 -16.99 9.54 2.61
CA GLY A 362 -18.21 9.93 3.30
C GLY A 362 -18.75 11.28 2.85
N TYR A 363 -19.77 11.75 3.58
CA TYR A 363 -20.50 12.97 3.27
C TYR A 363 -20.63 13.82 4.53
N TRP A 364 -20.41 15.13 4.40
CA TRP A 364 -20.67 16.09 5.46
C TRP A 364 -21.92 16.92 5.15
N ASP A 365 -22.98 16.70 5.93
CA ASP A 365 -24.30 17.32 5.77
C ASP A 365 -24.38 18.79 6.23
N LYS A 366 -23.27 19.32 6.75
CA LYS A 366 -23.14 20.69 7.29
C LYS A 366 -24.10 20.96 8.46
N ILE A 367 -24.34 19.95 9.29
CA ILE A 367 -25.11 20.05 10.53
C ILE A 367 -24.16 20.18 11.73
N ASP A 368 -24.53 21.03 12.70
CA ASP A 368 -23.87 21.11 14.00
C ASP A 368 -24.57 20.17 14.99
N TYR A 369 -24.11 18.92 15.03
CA TYR A 369 -24.71 17.88 15.86
C TYR A 369 -24.53 18.11 17.37
N ASP A 370 -23.59 18.96 17.79
CA ASP A 370 -23.43 19.29 19.21
C ASP A 370 -24.58 20.15 19.72
N ASN A 371 -25.14 20.98 18.84
CA ASN A 371 -26.30 21.84 19.10
C ASN A 371 -27.60 21.26 18.54
N ALA A 372 -27.58 20.01 18.03
CA ALA A 372 -28.77 19.32 17.62
C ALA A 372 -29.61 18.90 18.83
N TYR A 373 -30.91 19.15 18.75
CA TYR A 373 -31.88 18.75 19.76
C TYR A 373 -32.93 17.84 19.11
N CYS A 374 -32.97 16.58 19.52
CA CYS A 374 -33.93 15.62 19.01
C CYS A 374 -34.68 14.96 20.18
N ASN A 375 -36.00 15.18 20.23
CA ASN A 375 -36.92 14.48 21.12
C ASN A 375 -37.85 13.57 20.29
N ILE A 376 -38.80 12.89 20.94
CA ILE A 376 -39.70 11.90 20.31
C ILE A 376 -40.56 12.51 19.18
N GLU A 377 -40.79 13.83 19.18
CA GLU A 377 -41.73 14.48 18.25
C GLU A 377 -41.05 15.46 17.26
N VAL A 378 -39.89 16.03 17.62
CA VAL A 378 -39.20 17.06 16.84
C VAL A 378 -37.69 16.89 16.93
N CYS A 379 -37.01 16.98 15.79
CA CYS A 379 -35.55 16.94 15.70
C CYS A 379 -35.05 18.19 14.98
N THR A 380 -34.50 19.13 15.74
CA THR A 380 -33.88 20.36 15.25
C THR A 380 -32.38 20.14 15.11
N LYS A 381 -31.91 20.21 13.86
CA LYS A 381 -30.50 20.02 13.51
C LYS A 381 -29.95 21.33 12.91
N PRO A 382 -29.45 22.27 13.74
CA PRO A 382 -28.98 23.54 13.25
C PRO A 382 -27.81 23.35 12.27
N LYS A 383 -27.73 24.23 11.27
CA LYS A 383 -26.62 24.21 10.32
C LYS A 383 -25.37 24.80 10.97
N VAL A 384 -24.21 24.34 10.50
CA VAL A 384 -22.92 24.91 10.89
C VAL A 384 -22.83 26.37 10.45
N ASN A 385 -22.05 27.19 11.16
CA ASN A 385 -21.90 28.61 10.85
C ASN A 385 -21.23 28.84 9.48
N LEU A 386 -21.44 30.01 8.90
CA LEU A 386 -20.67 30.44 7.73
C LEU A 386 -19.19 30.60 8.10
N GLY A 387 -18.29 30.27 7.17
CA GLY A 387 -16.84 30.37 7.37
C GLY A 387 -16.06 29.19 6.81
N LYS A 388 -14.76 29.15 7.14
CA LYS A 388 -13.84 28.14 6.61
C LYS A 388 -13.74 26.95 7.56
N TYR A 389 -13.76 25.76 6.97
CA TYR A 389 -13.64 24.50 7.66
C TYR A 389 -12.52 23.66 7.05
N LYS A 390 -11.78 22.97 7.90
CA LYS A 390 -10.69 22.09 7.52
C LYS A 390 -11.15 20.64 7.62
N ILE A 391 -11.25 19.97 6.48
CA ILE A 391 -11.50 18.53 6.40
C ILE A 391 -10.15 17.84 6.57
N VAL A 392 -10.05 16.90 7.52
CA VAL A 392 -8.82 16.18 7.84
C VAL A 392 -9.05 14.69 7.64
N VAL A 393 -8.15 14.05 6.89
CA VAL A 393 -8.11 12.60 6.66
C VAL A 393 -6.68 12.15 6.92
N LEU A 394 -6.47 11.21 7.85
CA LEU A 394 -5.13 10.83 8.30
C LEU A 394 -4.33 12.10 8.68
N ASP A 395 -3.22 12.36 7.98
CA ASP A 395 -2.31 13.47 8.20
C ASP A 395 -2.42 14.58 7.12
N ILE A 396 -3.43 14.54 6.25
CA ILE A 396 -3.65 15.56 5.21
C ILE A 396 -4.94 16.32 5.45
N SER A 397 -5.04 17.52 4.88
CA SER A 397 -6.22 18.33 5.02
C SER A 397 -6.55 19.14 3.77
N LYS A 398 -7.84 19.44 3.60
CA LYS A 398 -8.36 20.36 2.59
C LYS A 398 -9.28 21.37 3.26
N ILE A 399 -9.17 22.63 2.86
CA ILE A 399 -10.04 23.71 3.34
C ILE A 399 -11.23 23.83 2.39
N VAL A 400 -12.41 23.94 2.96
CA VAL A 400 -13.65 24.31 2.27
C VAL A 400 -14.31 25.49 2.98
N GLU A 401 -15.09 26.27 2.25
CA GLU A 401 -15.80 27.43 2.79
C GLU A 401 -17.32 27.23 2.74
N ILE A 402 -17.99 27.52 3.84
CA ILE A 402 -19.44 27.55 3.93
C ILE A 402 -19.92 28.99 3.78
N ILE A 403 -20.70 29.23 2.73
CA ILE A 403 -21.24 30.54 2.34
C ILE A 403 -22.76 30.57 2.48
N ALA A 404 -23.35 31.77 2.47
CA ALA A 404 -24.79 31.96 2.60
C ALA A 404 -25.59 31.26 1.50
#